data_AF-A0A3C0JP37-F1
#
_entry.id   AF-A0A3C0JP37-F1
#
_cell.length_a   1.000
_cell.length_b   1.000
_cell.length_c   1.000
_cell.angle_alpha   90.00
_cell.angle_beta   90.00
_cell.angle_gamma   90.00
#
_symmetry.space_group_name_H-M   'P 1'
#
loop_
_entity.id
_entity.type
_entity.pdbx_description
1 polymer ?
#
loop_
_entity_poly.entity_id
_entity_poly.type
_entity_poly.pdbx_seq_one_letter_code
_entity_poly.pdbx_strand_id
1 'polypeptide(L)'
;MEPPEVKYSLGAVSRIVPNTFGEPGQRTFNLVLESGEARCTVWLEKEQLFQLGIYLQEAVESLSDEDKARETQEKEPAWTGEGISLDFKVGQVMLNYDQDSNSFRMLAYEREE
;
A
#
# COMPACT_ATOMS: atom_id res chain seq x y z
N MET A 1 -18.77 12.37 3.18
CA MET A 1 -17.53 12.81 3.86
C MET A 1 -16.43 12.73 2.83
N GLU A 2 -15.66 13.80 2.66
CA GLU A 2 -14.45 13.74 1.84
C GLU A 2 -13.44 12.80 2.53
N PRO A 3 -12.65 12.03 1.76
CA PRO A 3 -11.59 11.22 2.36
C PRO A 3 -10.63 12.13 3.14
N PRO A 4 -10.06 11.66 4.26
CA PRO A 4 -9.11 12.44 5.05
C PRO A 4 -7.93 12.89 4.18
N GLU A 5 -7.35 14.05 4.49
CA GLU A 5 -6.17 14.53 3.80
C GLU A 5 -4.98 13.58 4.03
N VAL A 6 -4.27 13.22 2.95
CA VAL A 6 -3.08 12.36 3.04
C VAL A 6 -1.91 13.19 3.55
N LYS A 7 -1.54 12.98 4.82
CA LYS A 7 -0.45 13.70 5.48
C LYS A 7 0.94 13.36 4.92
N TYR A 8 1.15 12.11 4.52
CA TYR A 8 2.42 11.63 3.98
C TYR A 8 2.17 10.91 2.65
N SER A 9 2.54 11.53 1.52
CA SER A 9 2.60 10.81 0.23
C SER A 9 4.03 10.32 0.02
N LEU A 10 4.18 9.00 -0.13
CA LEU A 10 5.47 8.37 -0.44
C LEU A 10 5.77 8.32 -1.95
N GLY A 11 4.82 8.72 -2.80
CA GLY A 11 4.91 8.56 -4.25
C GLY A 11 5.07 7.10 -4.66
N ALA A 12 5.86 6.84 -5.70
CA ALA A 12 6.19 5.49 -6.13
C ALA A 12 7.01 4.76 -5.06
N VAL A 13 6.47 3.64 -4.55
CA VAL A 13 7.18 2.76 -3.60
C VAL A 13 8.13 1.85 -4.36
N SER A 14 9.38 1.76 -3.88
CA SER A 14 10.40 0.88 -4.48
C SER A 14 10.34 -0.54 -3.94
N ARG A 15 9.74 -0.73 -2.75
CA ARG A 15 9.62 -2.04 -2.12
C ARG A 15 8.40 -2.13 -1.23
N ILE A 16 7.77 -3.32 -1.25
CA ILE A 16 6.71 -3.73 -0.33
C ILE A 16 7.13 -5.06 0.29
N VAL A 17 7.20 -5.14 1.61
CA VAL A 17 7.58 -6.36 2.34
C VAL A 17 6.44 -6.76 3.29
N PRO A 18 5.73 -7.87 3.02
CA PRO A 18 4.74 -8.40 3.94
C PRO A 18 5.43 -9.17 5.08
N ASN A 19 5.04 -8.91 6.32
CA ASN A 19 5.53 -9.67 7.48
C ASN A 19 4.39 -10.23 8.33
N THR A 20 4.68 -11.36 8.97
CA THR A 20 3.83 -12.00 9.97
C THR A 20 4.67 -12.35 11.19
N PHE A 21 4.13 -12.14 12.38
CA PHE A 21 4.80 -12.40 13.65
C PHE A 21 3.90 -13.21 14.57
N GLY A 22 4.47 -14.05 15.44
CA GLY A 22 3.74 -14.82 16.44
C GLY A 22 3.27 -16.21 15.98
N GLU A 23 2.73 -16.96 16.93
CA GLU A 23 2.26 -18.33 16.75
C GLU A 23 0.91 -18.39 16.01
N PRO A 24 0.58 -19.52 15.35
CA PRO A 24 -0.74 -19.73 14.75
C PRO A 24 -1.88 -19.38 15.73
N GLY A 25 -2.84 -18.57 15.28
CA GLY A 25 -3.96 -18.07 16.10
C GLY A 25 -3.68 -16.76 16.85
N GLN A 26 -2.42 -16.35 16.98
CA GLN A 26 -2.00 -15.10 17.63
C GLN A 26 -1.10 -14.25 16.72
N ARG A 27 -1.25 -14.40 15.40
CA ARG A 27 -0.42 -13.70 14.43
C ARG A 27 -0.81 -12.24 14.29
N THR A 28 0.19 -11.38 14.21
CA THR A 28 0.06 -9.97 13.80
C THR A 28 0.73 -9.76 12.46
N PHE A 29 0.19 -8.84 11.65
CA PHE A 29 0.61 -8.64 10.27
C PHE A 29 0.97 -7.18 10.03
N ASN A 30 2.00 -6.94 9.24
CA ASN A 30 2.28 -5.61 8.71
C ASN A 30 2.80 -5.66 7.27
N LEU A 31 2.68 -4.53 6.60
CA LEU A 31 3.35 -4.24 5.34
C LEU A 31 4.39 -3.16 5.61
N VAL A 32 5.63 -3.41 5.20
CA VAL A 32 6.69 -2.40 5.19
C VAL A 32 6.82 -1.86 3.77
N LEU A 33 6.60 -0.55 3.62
CA LEU A 33 6.71 0.20 2.38
C LEU A 33 7.99 1.04 2.42
N GLU A 34 8.78 0.99 1.36
CA GLU A 34 10.01 1.78 1.23
C GLU A 34 9.92 2.66 -0.03
N SER A 35 10.31 3.93 0.08
CA SER A 35 10.48 4.87 -1.04
C SER A 35 11.61 5.86 -0.70
N GLY A 36 12.72 5.82 -1.45
CA GLY A 36 13.92 6.58 -1.09
C GLY A 36 14.39 6.22 0.33
N GLU A 37 14.56 7.24 1.18
CA GLU A 37 14.89 7.08 2.60
C GLU A 37 13.65 6.90 3.51
N ALA A 38 12.44 7.00 2.96
CA ALA A 38 11.22 6.81 3.73
C ALA A 38 10.92 5.32 3.95
N ARG A 39 10.49 5.01 5.16
CA ARG A 39 10.03 3.67 5.57
C ARG A 39 8.72 3.78 6.34
N CYS A 40 7.69 3.09 5.87
CA CYS A 40 6.38 3.08 6.49
C CYS A 40 5.97 1.66 6.84
N THR A 41 5.76 1.40 8.13
CA THR A 41 5.24 0.14 8.66
C THR A 41 3.76 0.29 8.95
N VAL A 42 2.96 -0.46 8.20
CA VAL A 42 1.51 -0.39 8.22
C VAL A 42 0.99 -1.68 8.85
N TRP A 43 0.46 -1.62 10.08
CA TRP A 43 -0.09 -2.79 10.76
C TRP A 43 -1.56 -2.99 10.37
N LEU A 44 -1.91 -4.21 9.97
CA LEU A 44 -3.26 -4.56 9.51
C LEU A 44 -3.84 -5.71 10.30
N GLU A 45 -5.17 -5.70 10.43
CA GLU A 45 -5.90 -6.88 10.85
C GLU A 45 -5.83 -7.97 9.76
N LYS A 46 -5.94 -9.25 10.18
CA LYS A 46 -5.88 -10.40 9.28
C LYS A 46 -6.86 -10.27 8.12
N GLU A 47 -8.09 -9.86 8.41
CA GLU A 47 -9.15 -9.76 7.40
C GLU A 47 -8.86 -8.64 6.40
N GLN A 48 -8.37 -7.48 6.86
CA GLN A 48 -7.96 -6.39 5.96
C GLN A 48 -6.85 -6.83 5.00
N LEU A 49 -5.82 -7.51 5.51
CA LEU A 49 -4.74 -8.04 4.67
C LEU A 49 -5.23 -9.10 3.69
N PHE A 50 -6.12 -10.00 4.14
CA PHE A 50 -6.71 -11.02 3.29
C PHE A 50 -7.52 -10.42 2.14
N GLN A 51 -8.43 -9.49 2.44
CA GLN A 51 -9.24 -8.80 1.43
C GLN A 51 -8.39 -7.99 0.45
N LEU A 52 -7.34 -7.32 0.94
CA LEU A 52 -6.39 -6.60 0.08
C LEU A 52 -5.69 -7.55 -0.92
N GLY A 53 -5.27 -8.73 -0.46
CA GLY A 53 -4.64 -9.74 -1.30
C GLY A 53 -5.57 -10.28 -2.38
N ILE A 54 -6.82 -10.60 -2.03
CA ILE A 54 -7.84 -11.05 -2.98
C ILE A 54 -8.10 -9.97 -4.04
N TYR A 55 -8.36 -8.73 -3.62
CA TYR A 55 -8.60 -7.63 -4.56
C TYR A 55 -7.41 -7.39 -5.50
N LEU A 56 -6.18 -7.39 -4.97
CA LEU A 56 -4.98 -7.20 -5.81
C LEU A 56 -4.85 -8.32 -6.85
N GLN A 57 -5.08 -9.57 -6.46
CA GLN A 57 -5.04 -10.70 -7.38
C GLN A 57 -6.10 -10.55 -8.48
N GLU A 58 -7.35 -10.30 -8.12
CA GLU A 58 -8.46 -10.12 -9.08
C GLU A 58 -8.19 -8.94 -10.03
N ALA A 59 -7.70 -7.82 -9.49
CA ALA A 59 -7.37 -6.65 -10.28
C ALA A 59 -6.27 -6.96 -11.32
N VAL A 60 -5.18 -7.62 -10.92
CA VAL A 60 -4.10 -8.02 -11.84
C VAL A 60 -4.58 -9.03 -12.87
N GLU A 61 -5.41 -9.99 -12.48
CA GLU A 61 -5.99 -10.98 -13.40
C GLU A 61 -6.91 -10.32 -14.45
N SER A 62 -7.62 -9.26 -14.07
CA SER A 62 -8.51 -8.51 -14.96
C SER A 62 -7.80 -7.62 -15.98
N LEU A 63 -6.49 -7.34 -15.80
CA LEU A 63 -5.72 -6.53 -16.75
C LEU A 63 -5.55 -7.26 -18.09
N SER A 64 -5.68 -6.49 -19.18
CA SER A 64 -5.37 -6.97 -20.52
C SER A 64 -3.87 -7.29 -20.66
N ASP A 65 -3.51 -8.12 -21.65
CA ASP A 65 -2.09 -8.41 -21.92
C ASP A 65 -1.32 -7.14 -22.33
N GLU A 66 -2.00 -6.18 -22.98
CA GLU A 66 -1.44 -4.86 -23.31
C GLU A 66 -1.15 -4.04 -22.04
N ASP A 67 -2.09 -3.99 -21.10
CA ASP A 67 -1.89 -3.30 -19.82
C ASP A 67 -0.78 -3.95 -19.00
N LYS A 68 -0.70 -5.29 -18.97
CA LYS A 68 0.38 -6.00 -18.26
C LYS A 68 1.77 -5.74 -18.86
N ALA A 69 1.85 -5.50 -20.16
CA ALA A 69 3.10 -5.23 -20.87
C ALA A 69 3.47 -3.73 -20.88
N ARG A 70 2.52 -2.84 -20.62
CA ARG A 70 2.73 -1.39 -20.61
C ARG A 70 3.54 -0.99 -19.38
N GLU A 71 4.51 -0.10 -19.57
CA GLU A 71 5.27 0.44 -18.44
C GLU A 71 4.39 1.34 -17.58
N THR A 72 4.62 1.31 -16.26
CA THR A 72 3.98 2.23 -15.33
C THR A 72 4.47 3.65 -15.60
N GLN A 73 3.55 4.60 -15.70
CA GLN A 73 3.86 6.02 -15.77
C GLN A 73 3.85 6.61 -14.37
N GLU A 74 4.99 7.15 -13.93
CA GLU A 74 5.08 7.81 -12.63
C GLU A 74 4.31 9.14 -12.65
N LYS A 75 3.12 9.15 -12.02
CA LYS A 75 2.33 10.37 -11.81
C LYS A 75 2.79 11.18 -10.60
N GLU A 76 3.35 10.51 -9.60
CA GLU A 76 3.89 11.14 -8.38
C GLU A 76 5.38 10.76 -8.27
N PRO A 77 6.30 11.73 -8.09
CA PRO A 77 7.70 11.42 -7.89
C PRO A 77 7.88 10.62 -6.59
N ALA A 78 8.86 9.72 -6.56
CA ALA A 78 9.26 9.04 -5.33
C ALA A 78 9.58 10.05 -4.22
N TRP A 79 9.45 9.62 -2.96
CA TRP A 79 9.79 10.46 -1.81
C TRP A 79 11.24 10.95 -1.89
N THR A 80 11.42 12.27 -1.86
CA THR A 80 12.72 12.96 -1.89
C THR A 80 13.02 13.74 -0.61
N GLY A 81 12.12 13.69 0.37
CA GLY A 81 12.32 14.31 1.68
C GLY A 81 13.28 13.53 2.57
N GLU A 82 13.49 14.01 3.79
CA GLU A 82 14.31 13.33 4.80
C GLU A 82 13.78 11.92 5.14
N GLY A 83 14.63 11.07 5.72
CA GLY A 83 14.28 9.71 6.14
C GLY A 83 13.18 9.66 7.21
N ILE A 84 11.92 9.68 6.78
CA ILE A 84 10.77 9.51 7.65
C ILE A 84 10.56 8.03 7.97
N SER A 85 10.30 7.74 9.26
CA SER A 85 9.87 6.42 9.71
C SER A 85 8.47 6.52 10.31
N LEU A 86 7.50 5.88 9.66
CA LEU A 86 6.11 5.82 10.10
C LEU A 86 5.82 4.40 10.59
N ASP A 87 5.10 4.28 11.70
CA ASP A 87 4.64 3.00 12.25
C ASP A 87 3.26 3.22 12.88
N PHE A 88 2.22 2.64 12.27
CA PHE A 88 0.84 2.84 12.74
C PHE A 88 -0.09 1.67 12.42
N LYS A 89 -1.19 1.58 13.17
CA LYS A 89 -2.27 0.62 12.94
C LYS A 89 -3.34 1.24 12.04
N VAL A 90 -3.71 0.51 11.00
CA VAL A 90 -4.67 1.00 10.00
C VAL A 90 -6.10 0.79 10.47
N GLY A 91 -6.90 1.85 10.39
CA GLY A 91 -8.36 1.75 10.47
C GLY A 91 -8.97 1.41 9.10
N GLN A 92 -8.44 2.00 8.03
CA GLN A 92 -8.90 1.80 6.67
C GLN A 92 -7.74 1.75 5.67
N VAL A 93 -7.71 0.71 4.83
CA VAL A 93 -6.82 0.61 3.66
C VAL A 93 -7.66 0.55 2.39
N MET A 94 -7.24 1.27 1.35
CA MET A 94 -7.83 1.23 0.02
C MET A 94 -6.73 1.01 -1.00
N LEU A 95 -7.03 0.21 -2.01
CA LEU A 95 -6.17 -0.02 -3.16
C LEU A 95 -7.00 0.20 -4.42
N ASN A 96 -6.50 1.00 -5.34
CA ASN A 96 -7.17 1.26 -6.61
C ASN A 96 -6.16 1.13 -7.75
N TYR A 97 -6.57 0.53 -8.86
CA TYR A 97 -5.79 0.55 -10.09
C TYR A 97 -6.10 1.84 -10.88
N ASP A 98 -5.07 2.60 -11.21
CA ASP A 98 -5.14 3.77 -12.10
C ASP A 98 -4.73 3.34 -13.50
N GLN A 99 -5.70 3.33 -14.41
CA GLN A 99 -5.51 2.87 -15.79
C GLN A 99 -4.63 3.84 -16.60
N ASP A 100 -4.65 5.13 -16.32
CA ASP A 100 -3.86 6.09 -17.10
C ASP A 100 -2.37 5.88 -16.80
N SER A 101 -2.01 5.74 -15.53
CA SER A 101 -0.63 5.50 -15.11
C SER A 101 -0.21 4.04 -15.13
N ASN A 102 -1.14 3.11 -15.32
CA ASN A 102 -0.89 1.68 -15.20
C ASN A 102 -0.21 1.33 -13.87
N SER A 103 -0.80 1.79 -12.76
CA SER A 103 -0.24 1.66 -11.42
C SER A 103 -1.32 1.42 -10.37
N PHE A 104 -0.97 0.72 -9.29
CA PHE A 104 -1.83 0.65 -8.11
C PHE A 104 -1.51 1.78 -7.13
N ARG A 105 -2.55 2.48 -6.66
CA ARG A 105 -2.46 3.49 -5.61
C ARG A 105 -3.06 2.96 -4.31
N MET A 106 -2.23 2.93 -3.27
CA MET A 106 -2.67 2.55 -1.93
C MET A 106 -2.85 3.78 -1.05
N LEU A 107 -3.97 3.83 -0.33
CA LEU A 107 -4.23 4.81 0.72
C LEU A 107 -4.43 4.06 2.05
N ALA A 108 -3.77 4.52 3.10
CA ALA A 108 -3.87 3.92 4.43
C ALA A 108 -4.11 5.03 5.46
N TYR A 109 -5.17 4.88 6.25
CA TYR A 109 -5.55 5.82 7.30
C TYR A 109 -5.39 5.17 8.66
N GLU A 110 -4.71 5.86 9.57
CA GLU A 110 -4.55 5.43 10.95
C GLU A 110 -5.92 5.28 11.63
N ARG A 111 -6.03 4.27 12.50
CA ARG A 111 -7.22 4.07 13.31
C ARG A 111 -7.29 5.18 14.36
N GLU A 112 -8.35 5.98 14.33
CA GLU A 112 -8.66 6.89 15.45
C GLU A 112 -8.93 6.05 16.71
N GLU A 113 -8.31 6.43 17.83
CA GLU A 113 -8.48 5.76 19.14
C GLU A 113 -9.88 5.98 19.74
#